data_AF-A0A7V9ZYB0-F1
#
_entry.id   AF-A0A7V9ZYB0-F1
#
_cell.length_a   1.000
_cell.length_b   1.000
_cell.length_c   1.000
_cell.angle_alpha   90.00
_cell.angle_beta   90.00
_cell.angle_gamma   90.00
#
_symmetry.space_group_name_H-M   'P 1'
#
loop_
_entity.id
_entity.type
_entity.pdbx_description
1 polymer ?
#
loop_
_entity_poly.entity_id
_entity_poly.type
_entity_poly.pdbx_seq_one_letter_code
_entity_poly.pdbx_strand_id
1 'polypeptide(L)'
;MPKMLAAAPAGDRPNIQRQFDRVASSAQGCYALVDYVNFKGEGVSETERYHDRGWGLLQVLAGMSGTEGGRAATQEFARSARNVLSERVKNSPPDRGESRWLRGWLSRVSGYTDA
;
A
#
# COMPACT_ATOMS: atom_id res chain seq x y z
N MET A 1 15.52 0.16 2.48
CA MET A 1 14.46 -0.61 3.16
C MET A 1 14.99 -1.59 4.23
N PRO A 2 15.34 -1.13 5.45
CA PRO A 2 15.50 -2.05 6.59
C PRO A 2 14.31 -2.01 7.57
N LYS A 3 13.73 -0.82 7.79
CA LYS A 3 12.73 -0.58 8.85
C LYS A 3 11.37 -1.23 8.56
N MET A 4 10.84 -1.08 7.35
CA MET A 4 9.56 -1.68 6.94
C MET A 4 9.57 -3.22 7.02
N LEU A 5 10.63 -3.86 6.51
CA LEU A 5 10.75 -5.32 6.58
C LEU A 5 10.95 -5.83 8.00
N ALA A 6 11.68 -5.09 8.84
CA ALA A 6 11.82 -5.44 10.25
C ALA A 6 10.47 -5.43 11.00
N ALA A 7 9.57 -4.51 10.62
CA ALA A 7 8.23 -4.40 11.21
C ALA A 7 7.23 -5.45 10.72
N ALA A 8 7.55 -6.18 9.64
CA ALA A 8 6.71 -7.25 9.11
C ALA A 8 6.89 -8.56 9.89
N PRO A 9 5.82 -9.39 10.03
CA PRO A 9 5.93 -10.77 10.47
C PRO A 9 7.00 -11.52 9.66
N ALA A 10 7.83 -12.33 10.30
CA ALA A 10 8.98 -12.96 9.66
C ALA A 10 8.62 -13.78 8.41
N GLY A 11 7.45 -14.45 8.43
CA GLY A 11 6.94 -15.22 7.29
C GLY A 11 6.51 -14.39 6.07
N ASP A 12 6.14 -13.12 6.27
CA ASP A 12 5.64 -12.24 5.20
C ASP A 12 6.78 -11.43 4.54
N ARG A 13 7.93 -11.31 5.20
CA ARG A 13 9.09 -10.55 4.71
C ARG A 13 9.52 -10.95 3.29
N PRO A 14 9.63 -12.25 2.94
CA PRO A 14 10.00 -12.65 1.58
C PRO A 14 8.94 -12.25 0.54
N ASN A 15 7.66 -12.29 0.91
CA ASN A 15 6.60 -11.80 0.04
C ASN A 15 6.75 -10.29 -0.18
N ILE A 16 6.78 -9.52 0.90
CA ILE A 16 6.85 -8.05 0.83
C ILE A 16 8.06 -7.57 0.00
N GLN A 17 9.23 -8.17 0.22
CA GLN A 17 10.43 -7.85 -0.56
C GLN A 17 10.23 -8.15 -2.05
N ARG A 18 9.73 -9.34 -2.39
CA ARG A 18 9.42 -9.72 -3.78
C ARG A 18 8.43 -8.75 -4.42
N GLN A 19 7.39 -8.36 -3.71
CA GLN A 19 6.37 -7.45 -4.23
C GLN A 19 6.92 -6.04 -4.44
N PHE A 20 7.78 -5.57 -3.52
CA PHE A 20 8.49 -4.32 -3.71
C PHE A 20 9.33 -4.33 -4.98
N ASP A 21 10.17 -5.36 -5.15
CA ASP A 21 11.06 -5.47 -6.31
C ASP A 21 10.29 -5.57 -7.63
N ARG A 22 9.16 -6.29 -7.64
CA ARG A 22 8.26 -6.38 -8.80
C ARG A 22 7.72 -5.01 -9.21
N VAL A 23 7.27 -4.20 -8.26
CA VAL A 23 6.71 -2.87 -8.55
C VAL A 23 7.83 -1.90 -8.93
N ALA A 24 8.96 -1.95 -8.22
CA ALA A 24 10.14 -1.12 -8.49
C ALA A 24 10.82 -1.44 -9.83
N SER A 25 10.44 -2.54 -10.51
CA SER A 25 10.99 -2.92 -11.81
C SER A 25 10.60 -1.99 -12.96
N SER A 26 9.76 -0.97 -12.71
CA SER A 26 9.33 0.00 -13.72
C SER A 26 9.32 1.42 -13.17
N ALA A 27 9.55 2.41 -14.05
CA ALA A 27 9.50 3.82 -13.67
C ALA A 27 8.15 4.22 -13.05
N GLN A 28 7.05 3.73 -13.64
CA GLN A 28 5.70 3.97 -13.14
C GLN A 28 5.47 3.34 -11.76
N GLY A 29 5.95 2.12 -11.55
CA GLY A 29 5.84 1.47 -10.24
C GLY A 29 6.73 2.14 -9.17
N CYS A 30 7.95 2.56 -9.52
CA CYS A 30 8.78 3.39 -8.63
C CYS A 30 8.07 4.68 -8.21
N TYR A 31 7.44 5.37 -9.17
CA TYR A 31 6.61 6.54 -8.87
C TYR A 31 5.47 6.20 -7.93
N ALA A 32 4.73 5.11 -8.18
CA ALA A 32 3.62 4.68 -7.32
C ALA A 32 4.08 4.37 -5.88
N LEU A 33 5.23 3.71 -5.72
CA LEU A 33 5.82 3.41 -4.40
C LEU A 33 6.15 4.69 -3.62
N VAL A 34 6.86 5.62 -4.27
CA VAL A 34 7.27 6.89 -3.64
C VAL A 34 6.05 7.76 -3.32
N ASP A 35 5.10 7.86 -4.26
CA ASP A 35 3.87 8.63 -4.07
C ASP A 35 3.04 8.07 -2.92
N TYR A 36 2.91 6.75 -2.82
CA TYR A 36 2.15 6.10 -1.75
C TYR A 36 2.80 6.33 -0.38
N VAL A 37 4.13 6.22 -0.28
CA VAL A 37 4.86 6.52 0.96
C VAL A 37 4.69 7.98 1.37
N ASN A 38 4.78 8.93 0.43
CA ASN A 38 4.56 10.35 0.72
C ASN A 38 3.10 10.66 1.13
N PHE A 39 2.15 9.84 0.65
CA PHE A 39 0.73 10.03 0.89
C PHE A 39 0.23 9.41 2.20
N LYS A 40 0.59 8.14 2.46
CA LYS A 40 0.10 7.36 3.62
C LYS A 40 1.19 6.89 4.57
N GLY A 41 2.46 7.12 4.25
CA GLY A 41 3.57 6.57 5.01
C GLY A 41 3.89 5.11 4.69
N GLU A 42 4.96 4.60 5.29
CA GLU A 42 5.41 3.22 5.13
C GLU A 42 4.53 2.22 5.91
N GLY A 43 3.72 2.69 6.87
CA GLY A 43 2.91 1.85 7.76
C GLY A 43 3.68 1.29 8.96
N VAL A 44 4.84 1.89 9.26
CA VAL A 44 5.74 1.51 10.37
C VAL A 44 5.50 2.30 11.65
N SER A 45 4.67 3.35 11.62
CA SER A 45 4.34 4.11 12.82
C SER A 45 3.27 3.39 13.64
N GLU A 46 3.53 3.19 14.94
CA GLU A 46 2.57 2.61 15.90
C GLU A 46 1.28 3.46 16.00
N THR A 47 1.37 4.76 15.72
CA THR A 47 0.24 5.71 15.74
C THR A 47 -0.68 5.59 14.52
N GLU A 48 -0.30 4.81 13.50
CA GLU A 48 -1.11 4.59 12.28
C GLU A 48 -1.85 3.25 12.29
N ARG A 49 -1.76 2.48 13.37
CA ARG A 49 -2.43 1.17 13.50
C ARG A 49 -3.77 1.31 14.20
N TYR A 50 -4.79 0.66 13.65
CA TYR A 50 -5.96 0.26 14.44
C TYR A 50 -5.91 -1.25 14.59
N HIS A 51 -6.03 -1.76 15.82
CA HIS A 51 -6.07 -3.22 16.08
C HIS A 51 -4.95 -3.98 15.36
N ASP A 52 -3.71 -3.50 15.48
CA ASP A 52 -2.50 -4.04 14.83
C ASP A 52 -2.50 -4.02 13.29
N ARG A 53 -3.50 -3.42 12.65
CA ARG A 53 -3.53 -3.21 11.20
C ARG A 53 -3.10 -1.79 10.84
N GLY A 54 -1.98 -1.70 10.12
CA GLY A 54 -1.56 -0.47 9.46
C GLY A 54 -2.22 -0.29 8.09
N TRP A 55 -1.98 0.87 7.47
CA TRP A 55 -2.56 1.23 6.17
C TRP A 55 -1.50 1.77 5.21
N GLY A 56 -0.23 1.48 5.49
CA GLY A 56 0.89 2.00 4.74
C GLY A 56 1.39 0.99 3.71
N LEU A 57 2.54 1.33 3.10
CA LEU A 57 3.14 0.54 2.02
C LEU A 57 3.26 -0.96 2.36
N LEU A 58 3.59 -1.29 3.62
CA LEU A 58 3.71 -2.66 4.07
C LEU A 58 2.45 -3.49 3.83
N GLN A 59 1.26 -2.98 4.19
CA GLN A 59 0.01 -3.72 4.00
C GLN A 59 -0.38 -3.83 2.52
N VAL A 60 -0.05 -2.81 1.72
CA VAL A 60 -0.25 -2.86 0.27
C VAL A 60 0.57 -4.00 -0.33
N LEU A 61 1.86 -4.07 -0.02
CA LEU A 61 2.75 -5.12 -0.54
C LEU A 61 2.39 -6.50 0.00
N ALA A 62 2.02 -6.61 1.28
CA ALA A 62 1.58 -7.87 1.87
C ALA A 62 0.31 -8.42 1.21
N GLY A 63 -0.60 -7.55 0.76
CA GLY A 63 -1.83 -7.92 0.05
C GLY A 63 -1.63 -8.31 -1.42
N MET A 64 -0.41 -8.26 -1.95
CA MET A 64 -0.09 -8.66 -3.31
C MET A 64 0.42 -10.10 -3.36
N SER A 65 0.07 -10.82 -4.44
CA SER A 65 0.39 -12.24 -4.61
C SER A 65 0.83 -12.62 -6.02
N GLY A 66 0.78 -11.68 -6.98
CA GLY A 66 1.18 -11.94 -8.36
C GLY A 66 2.68 -12.23 -8.54
N THR A 67 3.04 -12.45 -9.80
CA THR A 67 4.40 -12.78 -10.24
C THR A 67 4.88 -11.90 -11.41
N GLU A 68 3.98 -11.36 -12.23
CA GLU A 68 4.33 -10.52 -13.39
C GLU A 68 4.92 -9.16 -12.99
N GLY A 69 5.94 -8.67 -13.69
CA GLY A 69 6.56 -7.36 -13.42
C GLY A 69 5.89 -6.19 -14.16
N GLY A 70 6.49 -5.00 -14.05
CA GLY A 70 6.10 -3.85 -14.85
C GLY A 70 4.66 -3.38 -14.64
N ARG A 71 3.92 -3.13 -15.74
CA ARG A 71 2.55 -2.59 -15.69
C ARG A 71 1.60 -3.47 -14.86
N ALA A 72 1.71 -4.79 -14.95
CA ALA A 72 0.88 -5.72 -14.20
C ALA A 72 1.12 -5.61 -12.68
N ALA A 73 2.38 -5.50 -12.25
CA ALA A 73 2.72 -5.28 -10.85
C ALA A 73 2.16 -3.94 -10.34
N THR A 74 2.24 -2.87 -11.13
CA THR A 74 1.69 -1.56 -10.77
C THR A 74 0.15 -1.58 -10.67
N GLN A 75 -0.52 -2.29 -11.57
CA GLN A 75 -1.99 -2.47 -11.50
C GLN A 75 -2.42 -3.25 -10.27
N GLU A 76 -1.69 -4.32 -9.93
CA GLU A 76 -1.91 -5.08 -8.72
C GLU A 76 -1.64 -4.22 -7.47
N PHE A 77 -0.57 -3.41 -7.47
CA PHE A 77 -0.26 -2.46 -6.42
C PHE A 77 -1.41 -1.46 -6.19
N ALA A 78 -1.90 -0.83 -7.26
CA ALA A 78 -3.04 0.09 -7.18
C ALA A 78 -4.32 -0.60 -6.66
N ARG A 79 -4.57 -1.85 -7.05
CA ARG A 79 -5.70 -2.64 -6.51
C ARG A 79 -5.54 -2.93 -5.03
N SER A 80 -4.36 -3.38 -4.60
CA SER A 80 -4.08 -3.66 -3.19
C SER A 80 -4.19 -2.38 -2.34
N ALA A 81 -3.67 -1.26 -2.83
CA ALA A 81 -3.78 0.05 -2.19
C ALA A 81 -5.24 0.48 -1.99
N ARG A 82 -6.10 0.29 -3.00
CA ARG A 82 -7.55 0.56 -2.88
C ARG A 82 -8.21 -0.28 -1.79
N ASN A 83 -7.85 -1.55 -1.70
CA ASN A 83 -8.39 -2.45 -0.68
C ASN A 83 -7.97 -1.99 0.73
N VAL A 84 -6.68 -1.72 0.94
CA VAL A 84 -6.15 -1.23 2.22
C VAL A 84 -6.85 0.06 2.66
N LEU A 85 -7.03 1.02 1.75
CA LEU A 85 -7.69 2.29 2.04
C LEU A 85 -9.18 2.14 2.33
N SER A 86 -9.85 1.20 1.65
CA SER A 86 -11.26 0.90 1.90
C SER A 86 -11.44 0.23 3.26
N GLU A 87 -10.58 -0.73 3.61
CA GLU A 87 -10.58 -1.36 4.93
C GLU A 87 -10.26 -0.36 6.05
N ARG A 88 -9.38 0.61 5.79
CA ARG A 88 -9.10 1.70 6.75
C ARG A 88 -10.37 2.45 7.12
N VAL A 89 -11.13 2.87 6.11
CA VAL A 89 -12.35 3.65 6.33
C VAL A 89 -13.42 2.82 7.02
N LYS A 90 -13.55 1.53 6.67
CA LYS A 90 -14.48 0.61 7.36
C LYS A 90 -14.15 0.45 8.84
N ASN A 91 -12.86 0.41 9.20
CA ASN A 91 -12.39 0.25 10.58
C ASN A 91 -12.20 1.59 11.32
N SER A 92 -12.35 2.73 10.65
CA SER A 92 -12.19 4.04 11.27
C SER A 92 -13.37 4.34 12.18
N PRO A 93 -13.14 4.90 13.39
CA PRO A 93 -14.22 5.44 14.22
C PRO A 93 -15.07 6.45 13.43
N PRO A 94 -16.42 6.40 13.54
CA PRO A 94 -17.31 7.31 12.82
C PRO A 94 -16.96 8.80 13.02
N ASP A 95 -16.53 9.17 14.22
CA ASP A 95 -16.19 10.54 14.61
C ASP A 95 -15.01 11.15 13.82
N ARG A 96 -14.14 10.32 13.23
CA ARG A 96 -13.06 10.82 12.35
C ARG A 96 -13.56 11.21 10.97
N GLY A 97 -14.68 10.65 10.54
CA GLY A 97 -15.30 10.95 9.24
C GLY A 97 -14.36 10.72 8.06
N GLU A 98 -13.56 9.65 8.06
CA GLU A 98 -12.58 9.38 6.98
C GLU A 98 -13.26 9.07 5.62
N SER A 99 -14.52 8.64 5.61
CA SER A 99 -15.28 8.31 4.39
C SER A 99 -15.35 9.45 3.37
N ARG A 100 -15.32 10.72 3.81
CA ARG A 100 -15.30 11.88 2.88
C ARG A 100 -14.03 11.95 2.03
N TRP A 101 -12.93 11.34 2.48
CA TRP A 101 -11.63 11.35 1.81
C TRP A 101 -11.43 10.14 0.89
N LEU A 102 -12.18 9.06 1.12
CA LEU A 102 -12.02 7.78 0.42
C LEU A 102 -12.05 7.95 -1.10
N ARG A 103 -13.01 8.74 -1.61
CA ARG A 103 -13.14 8.97 -3.05
C ARG A 103 -11.87 9.57 -3.65
N GLY A 104 -11.29 10.59 -3.01
CA GLY A 104 -10.05 11.22 -3.45
C GLY A 104 -8.85 10.27 -3.35
N TRP A 105 -8.80 9.46 -2.30
CA TRP A 105 -7.75 8.46 -2.13
C TRP A 105 -7.79 7.38 -3.20
N LEU A 106 -8.98 6.86 -3.52
CA LEU A 106 -9.17 5.88 -4.58
C LEU A 106 -8.80 6.46 -5.95
N SER A 107 -9.18 7.72 -6.23
CA SER A 107 -8.80 8.41 -7.47
C SER A 107 -7.29 8.55 -7.61
N ARG A 108 -6.58 8.91 -6.53
CA ARG A 108 -5.12 9.04 -6.53
C ARG A 108 -4.42 7.73 -6.89
N VAL A 109 -4.81 6.62 -6.26
CA VAL A 109 -4.16 5.32 -6.50
C VAL A 109 -4.56 4.69 -7.83
N SER A 110 -5.75 4.99 -8.36
CA SER A 110 -6.12 4.59 -9.72
C SER A 110 -5.24 5.26 -10.78
N GLY A 111 -4.82 6.51 -10.56
CA GLY A 111 -3.93 7.22 -11.47
C GLY A 111 -2.55 6.57 -11.68
N TYR A 112 -2.15 5.64 -10.81
CA TYR A 112 -0.91 4.89 -10.98
C TYR A 112 -0.93 3.97 -12.21
N THR A 113 -2.10 3.66 -12.78
CA THR A 113 -2.24 2.72 -13.90
C THR A 113 -2.52 3.39 -15.24
N ASP A 114 -2.68 4.71 -15.25
CA ASP A 114 -3.23 5.47 -16.38
C ASP A 114 -2.15 6.06 -17.31
N ALA A 115 -0.89 5.66 -17.14
CA ALA A 115 0.21 5.99 -18.05
C ALA A 115 0.43 4.92 -19.14
#